data_AF-A0A8J7DI72-F1
#
_entry.id   AF-A0A8J7DI72-F1
#
_cell.length_a   1.000
_cell.length_b   1.000
_cell.length_c   1.000
_cell.angle_alpha   90.00
_cell.angle_beta   90.00
_cell.angle_gamma   90.00
#
_symmetry.space_group_name_H-M   'P 1'
#
loop_
_entity.id
_entity.type
_entity.pdbx_description
1 polymer ?
#
loop_
_entity_poly.entity_id
_entity_poly.type
_entity_poly.pdbx_seq_one_letter_code
_entity_poly.pdbx_strand_id
1 'polypeptide(L)'
;MFKSTGSAKTTIIVDKPGSYVLRLTSVSSTGESSSDDVTVTVNANPVVINNQSTPFDHLRAMNRPVFKKGHTLLPLTHANCGVGDDNALELANYWGYALHIGAGDVTYLKYGSDYGTSQNSWVKLIQANPKRYRLASGIGSLYAYFDNYDGRHAELPKLPQSTWLRDAAGNIILNGGKPIVSPAAPDETFQIIGNFIGPWLGALEKTAGQPIEILTNGGEYGLWLLADQGTKYLLQDPKVVADFNKSGLNDWYAYISRNKARQEGVLKQTMFSYLQTRPLYSWYQEQYGVERGRWSGWKSWMFLYEYFLNASGQPIVSDYAAPEMYYSFHNSGWSGVHSGSMVPLDALTQALNNISGAISLGQKFVYPWVSAGWEGWDGQPISDPDRFLGMMKEYYTAGAIGSASGYFVCSGPIWEALRYNKPVGTKTPTVINQVAMQGQAHALFSHLEEYLRNGDLLPGPNQHPYSGKADTKSLPAMEFPVEGETAQASGVFGPITIPTARVLARKIRNENRWLVTAWANVGEDRDIRVNIDNKLGTLTLRARKAGSVYVVTIVGGQPKLTLIDVDAMNPTSRLFP
;
A
#
# COMPACT_ATOMS: atom_id res chain seq x y z
N MET A 1 -8.43 32.61 -39.39
CA MET A 1 -8.78 32.61 -40.83
C MET A 1 -7.52 32.21 -41.59
N PHE A 2 -7.48 30.98 -42.12
CA PHE A 2 -6.33 30.45 -42.88
C PHE A 2 -6.24 31.20 -44.22
N LYS A 3 -5.11 31.84 -44.53
CA LYS A 3 -4.92 32.56 -45.80
C LYS A 3 -3.58 32.24 -46.46
N SER A 4 -3.72 31.80 -47.71
CA SER A 4 -2.78 31.82 -48.83
C SER A 4 -1.82 30.64 -49.03
N THR A 5 -1.78 30.23 -50.30
CA THR A 5 -0.98 29.18 -50.96
C THR A 5 0.53 29.48 -51.03
N GLY A 6 1.01 30.50 -50.31
CA GLY A 6 2.41 30.97 -50.34
C GLY A 6 3.19 30.83 -49.03
N SER A 7 2.57 30.38 -47.94
CA SER A 7 3.26 30.17 -46.66
C SER A 7 2.98 28.77 -46.12
N ALA A 8 3.99 27.89 -46.16
CA ALA A 8 3.95 26.57 -45.51
C ALA A 8 4.03 26.64 -43.98
N LYS A 9 3.84 27.82 -43.38
CA LYS A 9 3.96 28.05 -41.94
C LYS A 9 2.69 28.72 -41.42
N THR A 10 1.98 28.01 -40.55
CA THR A 10 0.89 28.54 -39.72
C THR A 10 1.34 28.46 -38.27
N THR A 11 1.27 29.58 -37.56
CA THR A 11 1.56 29.64 -36.12
C THR A 11 0.26 29.71 -35.35
N ILE A 12 0.12 28.85 -34.35
CA ILE A 12 -0.99 28.86 -33.40
C ILE A 12 -0.40 29.24 -32.05
N ILE A 13 -1.00 30.23 -31.39
CA ILE A 13 -0.67 30.62 -30.01
C ILE A 13 -1.84 30.20 -29.15
N VAL A 14 -1.55 29.45 -28.09
CA VAL A 14 -2.51 29.01 -27.10
C VAL A 14 -2.05 29.55 -25.75
N ASP A 15 -2.93 30.30 -25.08
CA ASP A 15 -2.62 31.07 -23.87
C ASP A 15 -3.07 30.37 -22.58
N LYS A 16 -3.73 29.21 -22.72
CA LYS A 16 -4.24 28.42 -21.61
C LYS A 16 -3.81 26.96 -21.73
N PRO A 17 -3.61 26.27 -20.60
CA PRO A 17 -3.40 24.84 -20.62
C PRO A 17 -4.67 24.11 -21.07
N GLY A 18 -4.50 23.01 -21.78
CA GLY A 18 -5.59 22.19 -22.29
C GLY A 18 -5.18 21.30 -23.44
N SER A 19 -6.07 20.39 -23.83
CA SER A 19 -5.94 19.60 -25.06
C SER A 19 -6.74 20.27 -26.16
N TYR A 20 -6.06 20.56 -27.26
CA TYR A 20 -6.60 21.24 -28.42
C TYR A 20 -6.53 20.28 -29.61
N VAL A 21 -7.65 20.09 -30.30
CA VAL A 21 -7.68 19.39 -31.58
C VAL A 21 -7.53 20.42 -32.68
N LEU A 22 -6.42 20.36 -33.40
CA LEU A 22 -6.13 21.21 -34.54
C LEU A 22 -6.48 20.46 -35.81
N ARG A 23 -7.57 20.86 -36.45
CA ARG A 23 -7.94 20.34 -37.78
C ARG A 23 -7.28 21.16 -38.87
N LEU A 24 -6.48 20.48 -39.70
CA LEU A 24 -5.93 21.03 -40.93
C LEU A 24 -6.83 20.57 -42.08
N THR A 25 -7.46 21.51 -42.76
CA THR A 25 -8.23 21.25 -43.98
C THR A 25 -7.50 21.84 -45.18
N SER A 26 -7.09 20.99 -46.13
CA SER A 26 -6.63 21.43 -47.44
C SER A 26 -7.80 21.49 -48.41
N VAL A 27 -7.82 22.51 -49.27
CA VAL A 27 -8.81 22.65 -50.34
C VAL A 27 -8.05 22.89 -51.65
N SER A 28 -8.33 22.09 -52.68
CA SER A 28 -7.74 22.24 -54.01
C SER A 28 -8.31 23.44 -54.76
N SER A 29 -7.65 23.83 -55.86
CA SER A 29 -8.15 24.88 -56.76
C SER A 29 -9.45 24.49 -57.47
N THR A 30 -9.81 23.20 -57.49
CA THR A 30 -11.07 22.67 -58.03
C THR A 30 -12.16 22.51 -56.97
N GLY A 31 -11.89 22.87 -55.71
CA GLY A 31 -12.86 22.85 -54.61
C GLY A 31 -12.94 21.53 -53.83
N GLU A 32 -12.08 20.55 -54.13
CA GLU A 32 -11.99 19.32 -53.35
C GLU A 32 -11.30 19.59 -52.02
N SER A 33 -11.72 18.92 -50.94
CA SER A 33 -11.10 19.11 -49.62
C SER A 33 -10.74 17.82 -48.92
N SER A 34 -9.65 17.85 -48.16
CA SER A 34 -9.19 16.78 -47.28
C SER A 34 -8.85 17.37 -45.92
N SER A 35 -9.07 16.63 -44.83
CA SER A 35 -8.72 17.08 -43.49
C SER A 35 -7.96 16.04 -42.70
N ASP A 36 -7.10 16.50 -41.80
CA ASP A 36 -6.45 15.67 -40.78
C ASP A 36 -6.42 16.43 -39.44
N ASP A 37 -6.35 15.68 -38.33
CA ASP A 37 -6.42 16.21 -36.97
C ASP A 37 -5.10 15.96 -36.22
N VAL A 38 -4.56 17.02 -35.61
CA VAL A 38 -3.42 16.95 -34.69
C VAL A 38 -3.90 17.33 -33.29
N THR A 39 -3.69 16.45 -32.32
CA THR A 39 -3.96 16.79 -30.91
C THR A 39 -2.73 17.43 -30.29
N VAL A 40 -2.87 18.64 -29.75
CA VAL A 40 -1.82 19.37 -29.05
C VAL A 40 -2.25 19.55 -27.59
N THR A 41 -1.43 19.07 -26.67
CA THR A 41 -1.62 19.32 -25.23
C THR A 41 -0.69 20.42 -24.78
N VAL A 42 -1.27 21.52 -24.31
CA VAL A 42 -0.55 22.65 -23.69
C VAL A 42 -0.58 22.44 -22.19
N ASN A 43 0.59 22.27 -21.58
CA ASN A 43 0.71 22.11 -20.14
C ASN A 43 0.61 23.48 -19.45
N ALA A 44 0.20 23.47 -18.18
CA ALA A 44 0.25 24.68 -17.37
C ALA A 44 1.69 25.17 -17.24
N ASN A 45 1.89 26.47 -17.01
CA ASN A 45 3.22 27.02 -16.72
C ASN A 45 3.89 26.18 -15.61
N PRO A 46 5.18 25.82 -15.75
CA PRO A 46 5.87 25.04 -14.75
C PRO A 46 5.77 25.73 -13.40
N VAL A 47 5.36 25.00 -12.37
CA VAL A 47 5.37 25.53 -11.02
C VAL A 47 6.82 25.76 -10.61
N VAL A 48 7.18 27.02 -10.39
CA VAL A 48 8.55 27.39 -10.01
C VAL A 48 8.70 27.21 -8.51
N ILE A 49 9.59 26.31 -8.11
CA ILE A 49 9.90 26.03 -6.71
C ILE A 49 10.83 27.12 -6.13
N ASN A 50 10.43 27.69 -4.99
CA ASN A 50 11.15 28.74 -4.28
C ASN A 50 10.90 28.67 -2.75
N ASN A 51 11.39 29.64 -1.99
CA ASN A 51 11.29 29.65 -0.53
C ASN A 51 9.86 29.77 0.03
N GLN A 52 8.87 30.14 -0.80
CA GLN A 52 7.46 30.21 -0.45
C GLN A 52 6.65 29.01 -0.96
N SER A 53 7.29 28.07 -1.66
CA SER A 53 6.60 26.91 -2.21
C SER A 53 6.01 26.03 -1.11
N THR A 54 4.77 25.63 -1.33
CA THR A 54 3.99 24.76 -0.45
C THR A 54 4.11 23.29 -0.89
N PRO A 55 3.72 22.31 -0.07
CA PRO A 55 3.65 20.91 -0.51
C PRO A 55 2.86 20.70 -1.81
N PHE A 56 1.78 21.47 -2.01
CA PHE A 56 0.99 21.43 -3.23
C PHE A 56 1.74 21.96 -4.46
N ASP A 57 2.57 22.99 -4.30
CA ASP A 57 3.42 23.48 -5.39
C ASP A 57 4.45 22.43 -5.80
N HIS A 58 5.06 21.76 -4.83
CA HIS A 58 5.97 20.65 -5.07
C HIS A 58 5.29 19.51 -5.83
N LEU A 59 4.10 19.09 -5.40
CA LEU A 59 3.37 18.01 -6.08
C LEU A 59 2.99 18.38 -7.52
N ARG A 60 2.54 19.62 -7.76
CA ARG A 60 2.19 20.10 -9.11
C ARG A 60 3.39 20.32 -10.02
N ALA A 61 4.57 20.57 -9.46
CA ALA A 61 5.81 20.70 -10.24
C ALA A 61 6.28 19.34 -10.79
N MET A 62 5.83 18.22 -10.22
CA MET A 62 6.18 16.89 -10.70
C MET A 62 5.39 16.51 -11.95
N ASN A 63 6.00 15.68 -12.79
CA ASN A 63 5.31 15.12 -13.95
C ASN A 63 4.18 14.19 -13.49
N ARG A 64 2.94 14.51 -13.86
CA ARG A 64 1.79 13.66 -13.56
C ARG A 64 1.87 12.35 -14.36
N PRO A 65 1.54 11.21 -13.74
CA PRO A 65 1.48 9.94 -14.45
C PRO A 65 0.23 9.84 -15.35
N VAL A 66 0.25 8.91 -16.31
CA VAL A 66 -0.87 8.64 -17.22
C VAL A 66 -1.40 7.22 -17.01
N PHE A 67 -2.65 7.11 -16.56
CA PHE A 67 -3.31 5.84 -16.29
C PHE A 67 -3.94 5.21 -17.54
N LYS A 68 -3.96 3.87 -17.61
CA LYS A 68 -4.68 3.14 -18.67
C LYS A 68 -6.18 3.35 -18.53
N LYS A 69 -6.83 3.88 -19.56
CA LYS A 69 -8.30 4.00 -19.56
C LYS A 69 -8.96 2.64 -19.28
N GLY A 70 -9.83 2.60 -18.28
CA GLY A 70 -10.59 1.39 -17.92
C GLY A 70 -9.81 0.34 -17.12
N HIS A 71 -8.65 0.67 -16.55
CA HIS A 71 -7.97 -0.22 -15.60
C HIS A 71 -8.86 -0.50 -14.37
N THR A 72 -8.61 -1.63 -13.72
CA THR A 72 -9.36 -2.09 -12.53
C THR A 72 -8.49 -2.24 -11.28
N LEU A 73 -7.26 -1.69 -11.30
CA LEU A 73 -6.47 -1.56 -10.07
C LEU A 73 -7.24 -0.79 -8.99
N LEU A 74 -7.03 -1.19 -7.73
CA LEU A 74 -7.64 -0.56 -6.57
C LEU A 74 -7.03 0.83 -6.37
N PRO A 75 -7.80 1.82 -5.91
CA PRO A 75 -7.24 3.15 -5.76
C PRO A 75 -6.19 3.14 -4.66
N LEU A 76 -5.17 3.99 -4.80
CA LEU A 76 -4.23 4.22 -3.71
C LEU A 76 -4.94 4.92 -2.55
N THR A 77 -4.53 4.63 -1.31
CA THR A 77 -5.07 5.28 -0.11
C THR A 77 -3.94 5.85 0.72
N HIS A 78 -4.30 6.59 1.76
CA HIS A 78 -3.34 7.07 2.74
C HIS A 78 -3.69 6.55 4.12
N ALA A 79 -2.63 6.20 4.84
CA ALA A 79 -2.60 5.96 6.27
C ALA A 79 -1.77 7.10 6.89
N ASN A 80 -2.27 8.34 6.72
CA ASN A 80 -1.54 9.53 7.14
C ASN A 80 -2.32 10.36 8.16
N CYS A 81 -1.57 11.13 8.95
CA CYS A 81 -2.12 12.14 9.83
C CYS A 81 -2.59 13.42 9.10
N GLY A 82 -2.61 13.43 7.77
CA GLY A 82 -3.11 14.54 6.97
C GLY A 82 -2.27 14.86 5.76
N VAL A 83 -2.95 14.95 4.62
CA VAL A 83 -2.55 15.73 3.45
C VAL A 83 -3.62 16.80 3.31
N GLY A 84 -3.22 18.07 3.13
CA GLY A 84 -4.15 19.20 3.00
C GLY A 84 -5.04 19.07 1.76
N ASP A 85 -6.14 19.84 1.74
CA ASP A 85 -7.21 19.60 0.78
C ASP A 85 -6.77 19.71 -0.70
N ASP A 86 -5.93 20.70 -1.02
CA ASP A 86 -5.38 20.89 -2.37
C ASP A 86 -4.58 19.68 -2.85
N ASN A 87 -3.75 19.14 -1.97
CA ASN A 87 -2.94 17.96 -2.26
C ASN A 87 -3.82 16.72 -2.42
N ALA A 88 -4.81 16.52 -1.54
CA ALA A 88 -5.74 15.39 -1.65
C ALA A 88 -6.52 15.41 -2.98
N LEU A 89 -6.94 16.61 -3.42
CA LEU A 89 -7.62 16.78 -4.70
C LEU A 89 -6.70 16.50 -5.89
N GLU A 90 -5.46 16.99 -5.85
CA GLU A 90 -4.46 16.72 -6.88
C GLU A 90 -4.17 15.23 -7.01
N LEU A 91 -3.95 14.56 -5.87
CA LEU A 91 -3.69 13.13 -5.80
C LEU A 91 -4.86 12.31 -6.37
N ALA A 92 -6.09 12.69 -6.04
CA ALA A 92 -7.28 12.01 -6.54
C ALA A 92 -7.53 12.24 -8.04
N ASN A 93 -7.18 13.42 -8.56
CA ASN A 93 -7.37 13.72 -9.99
C ASN A 93 -6.31 13.07 -10.88
N TYR A 94 -5.06 12.99 -10.43
CA TYR A 94 -3.93 12.73 -11.34
C TYR A 94 -2.97 11.62 -10.89
N TRP A 95 -3.03 11.18 -9.64
CA TRP A 95 -2.03 10.24 -9.08
C TRP A 95 -2.63 8.89 -8.69
N GLY A 96 -3.91 8.65 -8.99
CA GLY A 96 -4.57 7.35 -8.77
C GLY A 96 -5.01 7.09 -7.33
N TYR A 97 -5.02 8.12 -6.48
CA TYR A 97 -5.52 8.02 -5.12
C TYR A 97 -7.04 8.10 -5.06
N ALA A 98 -7.63 7.42 -4.09
CA ALA A 98 -9.00 7.69 -3.69
C ALA A 98 -9.08 9.02 -2.95
N LEU A 99 -10.21 9.70 -3.10
CA LEU A 99 -10.54 10.83 -2.27
C LEU A 99 -10.97 10.32 -0.90
N HIS A 100 -10.13 10.55 0.11
CA HIS A 100 -10.37 10.08 1.46
C HIS A 100 -11.33 11.01 2.19
N ILE A 101 -12.56 10.55 2.41
CA ILE A 101 -13.61 11.29 3.10
C ILE A 101 -13.80 10.75 4.51
N GLY A 102 -13.69 11.65 5.49
CA GLY A 102 -13.74 11.27 6.89
C GLY A 102 -12.52 10.47 7.33
N ALA A 103 -11.66 11.10 8.12
CA ALA A 103 -10.75 10.38 9.02
C ALA A 103 -11.36 10.52 10.42
N GLY A 104 -12.24 9.58 10.76
CA GLY A 104 -12.84 9.53 12.09
C GLY A 104 -11.96 8.70 12.99
N ASP A 105 -10.82 9.23 13.43
CA ASP A 105 -10.37 8.81 14.75
C ASP A 105 -11.42 9.34 15.73
N VAL A 106 -11.98 8.51 16.60
CA VAL A 106 -12.90 9.03 17.62
C VAL A 106 -12.15 9.96 18.58
N THR A 107 -10.83 9.84 18.65
CA THR A 107 -9.97 10.83 19.29
C THR A 107 -10.06 12.22 18.65
N TYR A 108 -10.40 12.34 17.36
CA TYR A 108 -10.68 13.64 16.71
C TYR A 108 -12.07 14.20 17.00
N LEU A 109 -13.01 13.39 17.50
CA LEU A 109 -14.25 13.91 18.11
C LEU A 109 -13.96 14.64 19.43
N LYS A 110 -12.87 14.30 20.14
CA LYS A 110 -12.45 14.91 21.41
C LYS A 110 -11.73 16.25 21.27
N TYR A 111 -11.08 16.53 20.13
CA TYR A 111 -10.30 17.76 19.90
C TYR A 111 -11.03 18.89 19.18
N GLY A 112 -12.32 18.74 18.86
CA GLY A 112 -13.19 19.86 18.49
C GLY A 112 -12.66 20.84 17.43
N SER A 113 -11.82 20.42 16.48
CA SER A 113 -11.19 21.34 15.53
C SER A 113 -11.21 20.82 14.10
N ASP A 114 -11.89 21.58 13.25
CA ASP A 114 -11.74 21.74 11.80
C ASP A 114 -12.00 20.58 10.82
N TYR A 115 -12.34 19.37 11.23
CA TYR A 115 -12.83 18.37 10.26
C TYR A 115 -14.28 18.64 9.78
N GLY A 116 -15.08 19.39 10.55
CA GLY A 116 -16.49 19.66 10.23
C GLY A 116 -16.72 20.64 9.07
N THR A 117 -15.75 21.51 8.76
CA THR A 117 -15.84 22.48 7.66
C THR A 117 -15.41 21.87 6.32
N SER A 118 -14.36 21.03 6.31
CA SER A 118 -13.87 20.36 5.09
C SER A 118 -14.69 19.11 4.69
N GLN A 119 -15.28 18.36 5.63
CA GLN A 119 -16.17 17.25 5.25
C GLN A 119 -17.37 17.73 4.42
N ASN A 120 -17.92 18.91 4.74
CA ASN A 120 -19.00 19.52 3.97
C ASN A 120 -18.54 19.99 2.58
N SER A 121 -17.29 20.45 2.41
CA SER A 121 -16.76 20.85 1.09
C SER A 121 -16.47 19.64 0.21
N TRP A 122 -15.91 18.55 0.77
CA TRP A 122 -15.65 17.31 0.05
C TRP A 122 -16.91 16.61 -0.41
N VAL A 123 -17.89 16.50 0.50
CA VAL A 123 -19.21 15.95 0.17
C VAL A 123 -19.86 16.77 -0.94
N LYS A 124 -19.86 18.10 -0.86
CA LYS A 124 -20.38 18.97 -1.93
C LYS A 124 -19.62 18.79 -3.25
N LEU A 125 -18.29 18.65 -3.20
CA LEU A 125 -17.47 18.42 -4.39
C LEU A 125 -17.85 17.11 -5.08
N ILE A 126 -18.03 16.05 -4.30
CA ILE A 126 -18.44 14.73 -4.80
C ILE A 126 -19.85 14.79 -5.37
N GLN A 127 -20.79 15.43 -4.67
CA GLN A 127 -22.16 15.64 -5.15
C GLN A 127 -22.20 16.43 -6.47
N ALA A 128 -21.33 17.43 -6.62
CA ALA A 128 -21.19 18.20 -7.85
C ALA A 128 -20.49 17.43 -8.98
N ASN A 129 -19.78 16.34 -8.67
CA ASN A 129 -19.00 15.54 -9.62
C ASN A 129 -19.21 14.03 -9.37
N PRO A 130 -20.44 13.51 -9.48
CA PRO A 130 -20.72 12.12 -9.13
C PRO A 130 -19.89 11.17 -10.01
N LYS A 131 -19.37 10.09 -9.41
CA LYS A 131 -18.52 9.07 -10.04
C LYS A 131 -17.14 9.54 -10.54
N ARG A 132 -16.81 10.83 -10.42
CA ARG A 132 -15.48 11.33 -10.77
C ARG A 132 -14.41 10.83 -9.80
N TYR A 133 -14.74 10.83 -8.51
CA TYR A 133 -13.82 10.45 -7.44
C TYR A 133 -14.17 9.08 -6.89
N ARG A 134 -13.16 8.22 -6.77
CA ARG A 134 -13.22 6.96 -6.01
C ARG A 134 -13.12 7.31 -4.53
N LEU A 135 -14.01 6.78 -3.70
CA LEU A 135 -14.09 7.17 -2.29
C LEU A 135 -13.36 6.19 -1.39
N ALA A 136 -12.57 6.74 -0.46
CA ALA A 136 -11.98 6.00 0.64
C ALA A 136 -12.46 6.59 1.98
N SER A 137 -12.51 5.77 3.02
CA SER A 137 -12.65 6.27 4.39
C SER A 137 -11.83 5.40 5.36
N GLY A 138 -11.45 5.99 6.48
CA GLY A 138 -10.67 5.32 7.52
C GLY A 138 -11.51 5.22 8.78
N ILE A 139 -11.50 4.05 9.43
CA ILE A 139 -12.20 3.89 10.72
C ILE A 139 -11.34 4.25 11.93
N GLY A 140 -10.13 4.79 11.68
CA GLY A 140 -9.25 5.32 12.72
C GLY A 140 -8.68 4.24 13.64
N SER A 141 -8.19 4.69 14.80
CA SER A 141 -7.80 3.80 15.89
C SER A 141 -8.99 3.53 16.81
N LEU A 142 -9.15 2.29 17.23
CA LEU A 142 -10.22 1.89 18.16
C LEU A 142 -9.73 1.77 19.62
N TYR A 143 -8.53 2.26 19.95
CA TYR A 143 -8.01 2.20 21.33
C TYR A 143 -8.98 2.77 22.35
N ALA A 144 -9.55 3.95 22.08
CA ALA A 144 -10.42 4.64 23.02
C ALA A 144 -11.67 3.82 23.41
N TYR A 145 -12.18 2.96 22.51
CA TYR A 145 -13.30 2.07 22.82
C TYR A 145 -12.92 1.04 23.87
N PHE A 146 -11.75 0.41 23.72
CA PHE A 146 -11.26 -0.59 24.65
C PHE A 146 -10.73 0.04 25.95
N ASP A 147 -10.20 1.25 25.90
CA ASP A 147 -9.76 2.00 27.09
C ASP A 147 -10.93 2.54 27.93
N ASN A 148 -12.17 2.53 27.42
CA ASN A 148 -13.39 2.99 28.10
C ASN A 148 -13.96 1.99 29.12
N TYR A 149 -13.12 1.25 29.85
CA TYR A 149 -13.56 0.19 30.76
C TYR A 149 -14.23 0.70 32.05
N ASP A 150 -13.91 1.93 32.43
CA ASP A 150 -14.43 2.63 33.61
C ASP A 150 -15.38 3.78 33.25
N GLY A 151 -15.73 3.94 31.98
CA GLY A 151 -16.59 5.02 31.50
C GLY A 151 -15.91 6.39 31.37
N ARG A 152 -14.57 6.45 31.37
CA ARG A 152 -13.80 7.70 31.19
C ARG A 152 -14.04 8.42 29.86
N HIS A 153 -14.59 7.73 28.86
CA HIS A 153 -15.01 8.28 27.58
C HIS A 153 -16.55 8.20 27.49
N ALA A 154 -17.23 9.22 28.01
CA ALA A 154 -18.69 9.27 28.04
C ALA A 154 -19.33 9.37 26.65
N GLU A 155 -18.56 9.81 25.65
CA GLU A 155 -18.93 9.90 24.24
C GLU A 155 -18.95 8.54 23.51
N LEU A 156 -18.30 7.53 24.09
CA LEU A 156 -18.16 6.20 23.51
C LEU A 156 -19.20 5.22 24.08
N PRO A 157 -19.59 4.20 23.31
CA PRO A 157 -20.51 3.20 23.81
C PRO A 157 -19.87 2.40 24.95
N LYS A 158 -20.67 2.00 25.92
CA LYS A 158 -20.23 1.07 26.98
C LYS A 158 -20.09 -0.32 26.40
N LEU A 159 -18.93 -0.93 26.58
CA LEU A 159 -18.70 -2.31 26.19
C LEU A 159 -19.08 -3.28 27.33
N PRO A 160 -19.46 -4.54 27.01
CA PRO A 160 -19.74 -5.55 28.03
C PRO A 160 -18.53 -5.75 28.95
N GLN A 161 -18.77 -5.97 30.24
CA GLN A 161 -17.71 -6.21 31.22
C GLN A 161 -16.83 -7.42 30.88
N SER A 162 -17.34 -8.38 30.09
CA SER A 162 -16.58 -9.53 29.58
C SER A 162 -15.67 -9.22 28.37
N THR A 163 -15.56 -7.95 27.97
CA THR A 163 -14.63 -7.50 26.92
C THR A 163 -13.18 -7.66 27.36
N TRP A 164 -12.91 -7.43 28.64
CA TRP A 164 -11.55 -7.40 29.18
C TRP A 164 -11.21 -8.67 29.95
N LEU A 165 -9.92 -9.00 30.01
CA LEU A 165 -9.40 -10.06 30.86
C LEU A 165 -9.68 -9.75 32.33
N ARG A 166 -9.97 -10.81 33.10
CA ARG A 166 -10.17 -10.73 34.54
C ARG A 166 -9.26 -11.66 35.30
N ASP A 167 -8.81 -11.25 36.47
CA ASP A 167 -8.13 -12.15 37.39
C ASP A 167 -9.12 -13.13 38.06
N ALA A 168 -8.60 -14.06 38.87
CA ALA A 168 -9.42 -15.03 39.59
C ALA A 168 -10.39 -14.40 40.61
N ALA A 169 -10.16 -13.16 41.04
CA ALA A 169 -11.06 -12.39 41.90
C ALA A 169 -12.12 -11.61 41.11
N GLY A 170 -12.06 -11.65 39.78
CA GLY A 170 -12.98 -10.97 38.87
C GLY A 170 -12.60 -9.53 38.55
N ASN A 171 -11.43 -9.04 38.98
CA ASN A 171 -10.96 -7.69 38.66
C ASN A 171 -10.41 -7.62 37.24
N ILE A 172 -10.59 -6.47 36.56
CA ILE A 172 -10.01 -6.26 35.23
C ILE A 172 -8.49 -6.21 35.33
N ILE A 173 -7.80 -6.93 34.46
CA ILE A 173 -6.33 -6.91 34.37
C ILE A 173 -5.89 -5.70 33.56
N LEU A 174 -4.99 -4.90 34.15
CA LEU A 174 -4.40 -3.72 33.54
C LEU A 174 -2.89 -3.92 33.26
N ASN A 175 -2.42 -3.48 32.10
CA ASN A 175 -1.00 -3.35 31.77
C ASN A 175 -0.69 -1.87 31.50
N GLY A 176 0.19 -1.27 32.30
CA GLY A 176 0.48 0.17 32.20
C GLY A 176 -0.75 1.07 32.36
N GLY A 177 -1.76 0.63 33.11
CA GLY A 177 -3.02 1.36 33.32
C GLY A 177 -4.07 1.18 32.21
N LYS A 178 -3.76 0.42 31.14
CA LYS A 178 -4.69 0.08 30.06
C LYS A 178 -5.26 -1.33 30.24
N PRO A 179 -6.55 -1.55 29.98
CA PRO A 179 -7.15 -2.87 30.14
C PRO A 179 -6.74 -3.79 29.00
N ILE A 180 -6.57 -5.08 29.31
CA ILE A 180 -6.26 -6.08 28.29
C ILE A 180 -7.57 -6.65 27.74
N VAL A 181 -7.75 -6.63 26.41
CA VAL A 181 -8.92 -7.21 25.76
C VAL A 181 -8.82 -8.73 25.75
N SER A 182 -9.91 -9.38 26.15
CA SER A 182 -9.99 -10.83 26.24
C SER A 182 -10.07 -11.47 24.84
N PRO A 183 -9.32 -12.55 24.56
CA PRO A 183 -9.57 -13.34 23.36
C PRO A 183 -10.94 -14.02 23.38
N ALA A 184 -11.49 -14.26 24.58
CA ALA A 184 -12.85 -14.76 24.79
C ALA A 184 -13.90 -13.64 24.90
N ALA A 185 -13.56 -12.40 24.52
CA ALA A 185 -14.52 -11.31 24.43
C ALA A 185 -15.68 -11.70 23.49
N PRO A 186 -16.94 -11.46 23.89
CA PRO A 186 -18.10 -11.87 23.11
C PRO A 186 -18.20 -11.09 21.80
N ASP A 187 -18.87 -11.67 20.79
CA ASP A 187 -19.15 -10.99 19.53
C ASP A 187 -19.89 -9.65 19.75
N GLU A 188 -20.75 -9.59 20.78
CA GLU A 188 -21.47 -8.38 21.20
C GLU A 188 -20.55 -7.16 21.39
N THR A 189 -19.34 -7.34 21.94
CA THR A 189 -18.36 -6.26 22.09
C THR A 189 -18.06 -5.59 20.74
N PHE A 190 -17.81 -6.39 19.72
CA PHE A 190 -17.41 -5.91 18.39
C PHE A 190 -18.62 -5.45 17.57
N GLN A 191 -19.79 -6.05 17.81
CA GLN A 191 -21.06 -5.57 17.27
C GLN A 191 -21.41 -4.18 17.79
N ILE A 192 -21.21 -3.89 19.09
CA ILE A 192 -21.45 -2.56 19.65
C ILE A 192 -20.58 -1.50 18.97
N ILE A 193 -19.29 -1.79 18.79
CA ILE A 193 -18.36 -0.88 18.09
C ILE A 193 -18.80 -0.70 16.64
N GLY A 194 -19.13 -1.79 15.94
CA GLY A 194 -19.60 -1.76 14.55
C GLY A 194 -20.91 -0.99 14.38
N ASN A 195 -21.87 -1.15 15.29
CA ASN A 195 -23.14 -0.42 15.33
C ASN A 195 -22.97 1.06 15.66
N PHE A 196 -21.87 1.43 16.29
CA PHE A 196 -21.54 2.83 16.56
C PHE A 196 -20.94 3.50 15.32
N ILE A 197 -20.01 2.83 14.62
CA ILE A 197 -19.30 3.39 13.45
C ILE A 197 -20.14 3.29 12.16
N GLY A 198 -20.82 2.17 11.95
CA GLY A 198 -21.56 1.86 10.73
C GLY A 198 -22.57 2.93 10.31
N PRO A 199 -23.44 3.44 11.20
CA PRO A 199 -24.38 4.51 10.86
C PRO A 199 -23.72 5.78 10.33
N TRP A 200 -22.54 6.14 10.85
CA TRP A 200 -21.79 7.30 10.35
C TRP A 200 -21.30 7.08 8.92
N LEU A 201 -20.73 5.89 8.63
CA LEU A 201 -20.30 5.54 7.28
C LEU A 201 -21.49 5.47 6.29
N GLY A 202 -22.62 4.88 6.70
CA GLY A 202 -23.82 4.83 5.88
C GLY A 202 -24.41 6.21 5.60
N ALA A 203 -24.40 7.10 6.60
CA ALA A 203 -24.77 8.50 6.41
C ALA A 203 -23.81 9.23 5.46
N LEU A 204 -22.51 8.91 5.52
CA LEU A 204 -21.50 9.47 4.61
C LEU A 204 -21.76 9.07 3.16
N GLU A 205 -22.03 7.79 2.87
CA GLU A 205 -22.41 7.34 1.52
C GLU A 205 -23.69 8.01 1.02
N LYS A 206 -24.71 8.09 1.88
CA LYS A 206 -25.97 8.76 1.55
C LYS A 206 -25.76 10.23 1.22
N THR A 207 -24.92 10.92 1.99
CA THR A 207 -24.66 12.34 1.78
C THR A 207 -23.77 12.55 0.55
N ALA A 208 -22.74 11.74 0.35
CA ALA A 208 -21.90 11.80 -0.85
C ALA A 208 -22.65 11.41 -2.14
N GLY A 209 -23.73 10.63 -2.03
CA GLY A 209 -24.54 10.17 -3.16
C GLY A 209 -23.87 9.04 -3.98
N GLN A 210 -22.85 8.39 -3.42
CA GLN A 210 -22.14 7.26 -4.03
C GLN A 210 -21.46 6.40 -2.96
N PRO A 211 -21.21 5.10 -3.23
CA PRO A 211 -20.65 4.19 -2.23
C PRO A 211 -19.18 4.48 -1.92
N ILE A 212 -18.75 4.10 -0.71
CA ILE A 212 -17.35 4.02 -0.34
C ILE A 212 -16.75 2.81 -1.06
N GLU A 213 -15.61 3.00 -1.72
CA GLU A 213 -14.95 1.93 -2.46
C GLU A 213 -13.95 1.16 -1.59
N ILE A 214 -13.26 1.85 -0.68
CA ILE A 214 -12.28 1.25 0.21
C ILE A 214 -12.39 1.81 1.63
N LEU A 215 -12.37 0.91 2.61
CA LEU A 215 -12.24 1.22 4.03
C LEU A 215 -10.89 0.75 4.54
N THR A 216 -10.14 1.67 5.14
CA THR A 216 -8.87 1.37 5.81
C THR A 216 -9.09 1.32 7.32
N ASN A 217 -8.45 0.34 7.95
CA ASN A 217 -8.46 0.16 9.39
C ASN A 217 -7.01 0.19 9.88
N GLY A 218 -6.68 1.22 10.68
CA GLY A 218 -5.33 1.46 11.18
C GLY A 218 -4.82 0.40 12.16
N GLY A 219 -5.70 -0.45 12.70
CA GLY A 219 -5.32 -1.58 13.52
C GLY A 219 -4.64 -1.21 14.84
N GLU A 220 -3.82 -2.14 15.35
CA GLU A 220 -3.05 -2.02 16.61
C GLU A 220 -3.82 -1.96 17.93
N TYR A 221 -5.14 -2.15 17.90
CA TYR A 221 -6.00 -2.13 19.08
C TYR A 221 -6.63 -3.48 19.40
N GLY A 222 -7.39 -3.51 20.49
CA GLY A 222 -8.21 -4.66 20.87
C GLY A 222 -7.36 -5.82 21.39
N LEU A 223 -7.75 -7.05 21.03
CA LEU A 223 -6.88 -8.20 21.22
C LEU A 223 -5.61 -8.00 20.39
N TRP A 224 -4.45 -8.15 21.03
CA TRP A 224 -3.16 -7.88 20.42
C TRP A 224 -2.20 -9.07 20.51
N LEU A 225 -0.97 -8.85 20.08
CA LEU A 225 0.07 -9.86 19.92
C LEU A 225 0.47 -10.52 21.24
N LEU A 226 0.94 -11.77 21.18
CA LEU A 226 1.38 -12.52 22.36
C LEU A 226 2.58 -11.86 23.07
N ALA A 227 3.45 -11.16 22.35
CA ALA A 227 4.57 -10.43 22.94
C ALA A 227 4.09 -9.34 23.91
N ASP A 228 3.09 -8.56 23.51
CA ASP A 228 2.57 -7.43 24.27
C ASP A 228 1.56 -7.86 25.34
N GLN A 229 0.72 -8.85 25.01
CA GLN A 229 -0.36 -9.32 25.87
C GLN A 229 0.02 -10.52 26.73
N GLY A 230 1.21 -11.11 26.56
CA GLY A 230 1.82 -12.18 27.37
C GLY A 230 0.93 -13.34 27.80
N THR A 231 1.33 -14.60 27.57
CA THR A 231 0.62 -15.76 28.15
C THR A 231 0.41 -15.66 29.67
N LYS A 232 1.29 -14.94 30.37
CA LYS A 232 1.16 -14.60 31.80
C LYS A 232 -0.15 -13.90 32.17
N TYR A 233 -0.73 -13.07 31.31
CA TYR A 233 -2.00 -12.40 31.59
C TYR A 233 -3.18 -13.28 31.19
N LEU A 234 -3.07 -13.99 30.07
CA LEU A 234 -4.11 -14.93 29.60
C LEU A 234 -4.40 -16.05 30.62
N LEU A 235 -3.36 -16.54 31.30
CA LEU A 235 -3.47 -17.60 32.32
C LEU A 235 -4.15 -17.15 33.62
N GLN A 236 -4.31 -15.84 33.84
CA GLN A 236 -4.95 -15.31 35.05
C GLN A 236 -6.48 -15.33 34.95
N ASP A 237 -7.05 -15.44 33.75
CA ASP A 237 -8.49 -15.44 33.50
C ASP A 237 -9.02 -16.88 33.35
N PRO A 238 -9.76 -17.41 34.34
CA PRO A 238 -10.26 -18.79 34.30
C PRO A 238 -11.19 -19.05 33.11
N LYS A 239 -11.91 -18.02 32.63
CA LYS A 239 -12.80 -18.15 31.47
C LYS A 239 -11.99 -18.30 30.19
N VAL A 240 -10.89 -17.55 30.05
CA VAL A 240 -9.98 -17.69 28.90
C VAL A 240 -9.27 -19.02 28.92
N VAL A 241 -8.81 -19.49 30.08
CA VAL A 241 -8.20 -20.83 30.21
C VAL A 241 -9.21 -21.92 29.83
N ALA A 242 -10.46 -21.81 30.29
CA ALA A 242 -11.51 -22.76 29.93
C ALA A 242 -11.84 -22.72 28.42
N ASP A 243 -11.94 -21.53 27.82
CA ASP A 243 -12.19 -21.38 26.38
C ASP A 243 -11.02 -21.90 25.53
N PHE A 244 -9.78 -21.65 25.96
CA PHE A 244 -8.58 -22.22 25.36
C PHE A 244 -8.61 -23.75 25.39
N ASN A 245 -8.89 -24.37 26.54
CA ASN A 245 -8.98 -25.83 26.67
C ASN A 245 -10.12 -26.42 25.82
N LYS A 246 -11.26 -25.73 25.75
CA LYS A 246 -12.41 -26.13 24.92
C LYS A 246 -12.14 -25.96 23.42
N SER A 247 -11.22 -25.08 23.04
CA SER A 247 -10.93 -24.77 21.64
C SER A 247 -10.36 -25.94 20.85
N GLY A 248 -9.71 -26.90 21.52
CA GLY A 248 -9.01 -28.02 20.91
C GLY A 248 -7.71 -27.66 20.19
N LEU A 249 -7.28 -26.38 20.22
CA LEU A 249 -6.09 -25.93 19.50
C LEU A 249 -4.77 -26.29 20.19
N ASN A 250 -4.77 -26.34 21.53
CA ASN A 250 -3.59 -26.61 22.37
C ASN A 250 -2.35 -25.74 22.06
N ASP A 251 -2.54 -24.59 21.41
CA ASP A 251 -1.50 -23.61 21.08
C ASP A 251 -2.06 -22.19 21.26
N TRP A 252 -1.46 -21.42 22.16
CA TRP A 252 -1.88 -20.04 22.43
C TRP A 252 -1.76 -19.15 21.19
N TYR A 253 -0.79 -19.42 20.32
CA TYR A 253 -0.58 -18.63 19.12
C TYR A 253 -1.73 -18.82 18.12
N ALA A 254 -2.09 -20.07 17.85
CA ALA A 254 -3.29 -20.42 17.09
C ALA A 254 -4.57 -19.85 17.73
N TYR A 255 -4.74 -20.00 19.05
CA TYR A 255 -5.92 -19.55 19.76
C TYR A 255 -6.14 -18.03 19.68
N ILE A 256 -5.07 -17.25 19.87
CA ILE A 256 -5.12 -15.79 19.77
C ILE A 256 -5.38 -15.35 18.32
N SER A 257 -4.73 -15.98 17.34
CA SER A 257 -4.91 -15.67 15.92
C SER A 257 -6.35 -15.93 15.45
N ARG A 258 -6.92 -17.08 15.82
CA ARG A 258 -8.33 -17.41 15.54
C ARG A 258 -9.29 -16.40 16.15
N ASN A 259 -9.07 -16.02 17.40
CA ASN A 259 -9.93 -15.07 18.07
C ASN A 259 -9.79 -13.66 17.51
N LYS A 260 -8.59 -13.21 17.13
CA LYS A 260 -8.41 -11.91 16.46
C LYS A 260 -9.18 -11.87 15.14
N ALA A 261 -9.05 -12.91 14.31
CA ALA A 261 -9.79 -13.01 13.04
C ALA A 261 -11.31 -12.98 13.25
N ARG A 262 -11.83 -13.70 14.25
CA ARG A 262 -13.26 -13.64 14.63
C ARG A 262 -13.67 -12.22 15.02
N GLN A 263 -12.94 -11.60 15.94
CA GLN A 263 -13.27 -10.30 16.51
C GLN A 263 -13.31 -9.20 15.44
N GLU A 264 -12.27 -9.10 14.61
CA GLU A 264 -12.23 -8.14 13.49
C GLU A 264 -13.27 -8.48 12.41
N GLY A 265 -13.53 -9.77 12.18
CA GLY A 265 -14.55 -10.23 11.22
C GLY A 265 -15.96 -9.80 11.63
N VAL A 266 -16.32 -9.94 12.91
CA VAL A 266 -17.62 -9.50 13.45
C VAL A 266 -17.75 -7.98 13.38
N LEU A 267 -16.71 -7.24 13.74
CA LEU A 267 -16.68 -5.78 13.61
C LEU A 267 -16.95 -5.35 12.16
N LYS A 268 -16.20 -5.90 11.20
CA LYS A 268 -16.36 -5.62 9.77
C LYS A 268 -17.78 -5.92 9.30
N GLN A 269 -18.29 -7.12 9.57
CA GLN A 269 -19.63 -7.52 9.12
C GLN A 269 -20.72 -6.60 9.66
N THR A 270 -20.62 -6.24 10.94
CA THR A 270 -21.58 -5.34 11.58
C THR A 270 -21.54 -3.96 10.94
N MET A 271 -20.35 -3.37 10.77
CA MET A 271 -20.20 -2.09 10.08
C MET A 271 -20.77 -2.12 8.65
N PHE A 272 -20.51 -3.19 7.91
CA PHE A 272 -20.92 -3.31 6.51
C PHE A 272 -22.43 -3.41 6.33
N SER A 273 -23.17 -3.82 7.37
CA SER A 273 -24.64 -3.88 7.31
C SER A 273 -25.32 -2.52 7.15
N TYR A 274 -24.59 -1.43 7.40
CA TYR A 274 -25.08 -0.05 7.24
C TYR A 274 -24.74 0.58 5.88
N LEU A 275 -23.96 -0.11 5.04
CA LEU A 275 -23.45 0.42 3.77
C LEU A 275 -24.32 -0.03 2.60
N GLN A 276 -24.40 0.81 1.58
CA GLN A 276 -25.17 0.55 0.35
C GLN A 276 -24.56 -0.61 -0.45
N THR A 277 -23.23 -0.68 -0.47
CA THR A 277 -22.47 -1.74 -1.12
C THR A 277 -21.31 -2.15 -0.24
N ARG A 278 -20.85 -3.40 -0.40
CA ARG A 278 -19.68 -3.91 0.31
C ARG A 278 -18.41 -3.22 -0.21
N PRO A 279 -17.73 -2.36 0.58
CA PRO A 279 -16.45 -1.79 0.17
C PRO A 279 -15.35 -2.85 0.25
N LEU A 280 -14.20 -2.54 -0.33
CA LEU A 280 -12.97 -3.24 0.01
C LEU A 280 -12.55 -2.89 1.44
N TYR A 281 -12.07 -3.88 2.20
CA TYR A 281 -11.52 -3.67 3.54
C TYR A 281 -10.02 -3.97 3.57
N SER A 282 -9.25 -3.07 4.16
CA SER A 282 -7.82 -3.28 4.45
C SER A 282 -7.54 -2.99 5.92
N TRP A 283 -7.26 -4.04 6.68
CA TRP A 283 -6.79 -3.98 8.06
C TRP A 283 -5.27 -4.06 8.09
N TYR A 284 -4.66 -3.03 8.66
CA TYR A 284 -3.23 -2.93 8.86
C TYR A 284 -2.66 -4.17 9.57
N GLN A 285 -1.53 -4.69 9.06
CA GLN A 285 -0.81 -5.88 9.54
C GLN A 285 -1.50 -7.24 9.31
N GLU A 286 -2.59 -7.33 8.55
CA GLU A 286 -3.17 -8.62 8.19
C GLU A 286 -2.35 -9.33 7.11
N GLN A 287 -1.50 -10.28 7.51
CA GLN A 287 -0.49 -10.83 6.61
C GLN A 287 -0.01 -12.22 7.05
N TYR A 288 0.52 -13.02 6.12
CA TYR A 288 1.18 -14.32 6.43
C TYR A 288 2.34 -14.18 7.42
N GLY A 289 3.05 -13.05 7.32
CA GLY A 289 4.10 -12.66 8.26
C GLY A 289 5.41 -12.36 7.54
N VAL A 290 5.76 -11.08 7.47
CA VAL A 290 7.05 -10.60 6.93
C VAL A 290 8.25 -11.25 7.63
N GLU A 291 8.13 -11.54 8.92
CA GLU A 291 9.21 -12.06 9.77
C GLU A 291 9.08 -13.56 10.10
N ARG A 292 8.04 -14.23 9.55
CA ARG A 292 7.74 -15.64 9.85
C ARG A 292 8.91 -16.54 9.45
N GLY A 293 9.48 -17.26 10.42
CA GLY A 293 10.59 -18.18 10.22
C GLY A 293 11.99 -17.56 10.34
N ARG A 294 12.09 -16.23 10.54
CA ARG A 294 13.39 -15.58 10.64
C ARG A 294 14.20 -15.99 11.88
N TRP A 295 13.56 -16.09 13.04
CA TRP A 295 14.18 -16.38 14.35
C TRP A 295 13.17 -17.01 15.32
N SER A 296 13.61 -17.77 16.33
CA SER A 296 12.71 -18.60 17.15
C SER A 296 11.53 -17.89 17.83
N GLY A 297 11.65 -16.60 18.16
CA GLY A 297 10.59 -15.81 18.79
C GLY A 297 9.64 -15.08 17.85
N TRP A 298 9.71 -15.32 16.53
CA TRP A 298 8.84 -14.64 15.55
C TRP A 298 7.33 -14.82 15.86
N LYS A 299 6.93 -15.96 16.44
CA LYS A 299 5.54 -16.31 16.77
C LYS A 299 4.86 -15.30 17.70
N SER A 300 5.63 -14.59 18.53
CA SER A 300 5.06 -13.63 19.49
C SER A 300 4.66 -12.29 18.86
N TRP A 301 5.10 -12.01 17.63
CA TRP A 301 5.05 -10.67 17.02
C TRP A 301 4.17 -10.56 15.78
N MET A 302 3.34 -11.57 15.49
CA MET A 302 2.37 -11.51 14.39
C MET A 302 1.21 -12.46 14.69
N PHE A 303 0.19 -12.49 13.82
CA PHE A 303 -0.87 -13.50 13.84
C PHE A 303 -0.63 -14.57 12.78
N LEU A 304 -1.22 -15.76 12.97
CA LEU A 304 -1.25 -16.82 11.96
C LEU A 304 -2.35 -16.52 10.92
N TYR A 305 -1.94 -16.10 9.73
CA TYR A 305 -2.86 -15.70 8.65
C TYR A 305 -3.79 -16.82 8.18
N GLU A 306 -3.41 -18.08 8.32
CA GLU A 306 -4.30 -19.21 8.03
C GLU A 306 -5.61 -19.17 8.82
N TYR A 307 -5.64 -18.53 10.00
CA TYR A 307 -6.87 -18.32 10.77
C TYR A 307 -7.70 -17.11 10.33
N PHE A 308 -7.15 -16.27 9.46
CA PHE A 308 -7.84 -15.16 8.80
C PHE A 308 -8.50 -15.61 7.49
N LEU A 309 -8.39 -16.89 7.14
CA LEU A 309 -9.08 -17.49 6.01
C LEU A 309 -10.21 -18.40 6.52
N ASN A 310 -11.36 -18.34 5.86
CA ASN A 310 -12.46 -19.27 6.14
C ASN A 310 -12.16 -20.67 5.55
N ALA A 311 -13.05 -21.63 5.77
CA ALA A 311 -12.87 -23.01 5.29
C ALA A 311 -12.74 -23.16 3.76
N SER A 312 -13.18 -22.16 2.99
CA SER A 312 -13.02 -22.10 1.52
C SER A 312 -11.77 -21.36 1.07
N GLY A 313 -10.92 -20.91 2.00
CA GLY A 313 -9.72 -20.13 1.71
C GLY A 313 -9.98 -18.66 1.41
N GLN A 314 -11.19 -18.15 1.70
CA GLN A 314 -11.51 -16.73 1.50
C GLN A 314 -11.17 -15.91 2.75
N PRO A 315 -10.64 -14.69 2.61
CA PRO A 315 -10.34 -13.84 3.75
C PRO A 315 -11.56 -13.45 4.59
N ILE A 316 -11.39 -13.48 5.91
CA ILE A 316 -12.42 -13.16 6.91
C ILE A 316 -12.45 -11.65 7.18
N VAL A 317 -11.29 -10.99 7.21
CA VAL A 317 -11.13 -9.58 7.62
C VAL A 317 -10.80 -8.71 6.41
N SER A 318 -9.56 -8.63 5.96
CA SER A 318 -9.17 -7.86 4.77
C SER A 318 -9.49 -8.61 3.50
N ASP A 319 -9.87 -7.91 2.44
CA ASP A 319 -10.07 -8.53 1.12
C ASP A 319 -8.79 -9.10 0.51
N TYR A 320 -7.65 -8.51 0.87
CA TYR A 320 -6.32 -8.91 0.45
C TYR A 320 -5.38 -8.78 1.64
N ALA A 321 -4.32 -9.59 1.68
CA ALA A 321 -3.29 -9.41 2.70
C ALA A 321 -2.73 -7.97 2.61
N ALA A 322 -2.58 -7.34 3.76
CA ALA A 322 -2.22 -5.94 3.94
C ALA A 322 -0.95 -5.82 4.80
N PRO A 323 0.19 -6.35 4.32
CA PRO A 323 1.44 -6.28 5.04
C PRO A 323 1.90 -4.83 5.18
N GLU A 324 2.57 -4.53 6.28
CA GLU A 324 3.32 -3.28 6.41
C GLU A 324 4.71 -3.42 5.78
N MET A 325 5.22 -2.34 5.18
CA MET A 325 6.59 -2.29 4.70
C MET A 325 7.11 -0.85 4.65
N TYR A 326 7.88 -0.49 5.67
CA TYR A 326 8.39 0.87 5.87
C TYR A 326 9.91 0.86 5.80
N TYR A 327 10.48 1.76 4.99
CA TYR A 327 11.92 1.83 4.81
C TYR A 327 12.65 1.94 6.16
N SER A 328 13.55 0.98 6.43
CA SER A 328 14.41 0.94 7.61
C SER A 328 13.69 0.95 8.96
N PHE A 329 12.40 0.61 8.98
CA PHE A 329 11.62 0.41 10.19
C PHE A 329 11.45 -1.10 10.41
N HIS A 330 12.11 -1.63 11.43
CA HIS A 330 12.23 -3.08 11.68
C HIS A 330 12.87 -3.91 10.55
N ASN A 331 13.57 -3.25 9.62
CA ASN A 331 14.36 -3.85 8.55
C ASN A 331 15.63 -3.02 8.30
N SER A 332 16.54 -3.52 7.45
CA SER A 332 17.80 -2.85 7.13
C SER A 332 17.71 -1.87 5.94
N GLY A 333 16.51 -1.49 5.50
CA GLY A 333 16.27 -0.71 4.29
C GLY A 333 16.15 -1.60 3.05
N TRP A 334 16.73 -1.18 1.92
CA TRP A 334 16.63 -1.89 0.62
C TRP A 334 17.66 -3.00 0.42
N SER A 335 18.63 -3.11 1.31
CA SER A 335 19.63 -4.18 1.34
C SER A 335 20.18 -4.31 2.77
N GLY A 336 20.85 -5.40 3.09
CA GLY A 336 21.58 -5.54 4.35
C GLY A 336 21.05 -6.57 5.33
N VAL A 337 21.59 -6.48 6.53
CA VAL A 337 21.39 -7.40 7.65
C VAL A 337 21.33 -6.54 8.91
N HIS A 338 20.44 -6.86 9.85
CA HIS A 338 20.51 -6.30 11.20
C HIS A 338 21.58 -7.01 12.04
N SER A 339 22.26 -6.32 12.94
CA SER A 339 23.39 -6.85 13.75
C SER A 339 23.08 -8.11 14.57
N GLY A 340 21.79 -8.43 14.75
CA GLY A 340 21.27 -9.63 15.41
C GLY A 340 20.73 -10.72 14.47
N SER A 341 20.86 -10.61 13.15
CA SER A 341 20.28 -11.55 12.18
C SER A 341 21.31 -12.52 11.59
N MET A 342 20.85 -13.73 11.26
CA MET A 342 21.61 -14.76 10.51
C MET A 342 21.24 -14.81 9.02
N VAL A 343 20.35 -13.92 8.60
CA VAL A 343 19.75 -13.88 7.25
C VAL A 343 19.55 -12.42 6.83
N PRO A 344 19.45 -12.14 5.51
CA PRO A 344 19.08 -10.81 5.03
C PRO A 344 17.81 -10.30 5.70
N LEU A 345 17.77 -9.01 6.05
CA LEU A 345 16.63 -8.36 6.70
C LEU A 345 16.20 -7.10 5.93
N ASP A 346 16.42 -7.07 4.62
CA ASP A 346 15.91 -5.96 3.81
C ASP A 346 14.40 -6.08 3.59
N ALA A 347 13.79 -4.93 3.30
CA ALA A 347 12.35 -4.78 3.13
C ALA A 347 11.75 -5.69 2.04
N LEU A 348 12.44 -5.87 0.91
CA LEU A 348 11.93 -6.72 -0.17
C LEU A 348 11.99 -8.19 0.23
N THR A 349 13.06 -8.65 0.88
CA THR A 349 13.15 -10.02 1.40
C THR A 349 11.99 -10.32 2.36
N GLN A 350 11.75 -9.45 3.34
CA GLN A 350 10.61 -9.60 4.25
C GLN A 350 9.26 -9.68 3.51
N ALA A 351 9.07 -8.83 2.50
CA ALA A 351 7.85 -8.83 1.71
C ALA A 351 7.64 -10.12 0.92
N LEU A 352 8.70 -10.64 0.28
CA LEU A 352 8.63 -11.86 -0.50
C LEU A 352 8.36 -13.08 0.38
N ASN A 353 8.80 -13.07 1.65
CA ASN A 353 8.37 -14.08 2.63
C ASN A 353 6.85 -14.08 2.80
N ASN A 354 6.27 -12.89 3.01
CA ASN A 354 4.84 -12.73 3.18
C ASN A 354 4.07 -13.15 1.91
N ILE A 355 4.49 -12.66 0.75
CA ILE A 355 3.85 -12.93 -0.54
C ILE A 355 3.93 -14.41 -0.89
N SER A 356 5.10 -15.04 -0.70
CA SER A 356 5.25 -16.47 -0.95
C SER A 356 4.37 -17.30 -0.04
N GLY A 357 4.27 -16.95 1.24
CA GLY A 357 3.42 -17.64 2.19
C GLY A 357 1.94 -17.50 1.86
N ALA A 358 1.50 -16.29 1.52
CA ALA A 358 0.13 -15.99 1.09
C ALA A 358 -0.26 -16.77 -0.19
N ILE A 359 0.63 -16.83 -1.19
CA ILE A 359 0.45 -17.67 -2.40
C ILE A 359 0.30 -19.14 -2.03
N SER A 360 1.09 -19.60 -1.05
CA SER A 360 1.01 -20.98 -0.55
C SER A 360 -0.32 -21.32 0.15
N LEU A 361 -1.10 -20.29 0.51
CA LEU A 361 -2.46 -20.36 1.07
C LEU A 361 -3.54 -19.95 0.05
N GLY A 362 -3.19 -19.89 -1.24
CA GLY A 362 -4.14 -19.59 -2.33
C GLY A 362 -4.43 -18.11 -2.55
N GLN A 363 -3.75 -17.20 -1.83
CA GLN A 363 -3.92 -15.76 -2.01
C GLN A 363 -2.95 -15.23 -3.08
N LYS A 364 -3.44 -14.44 -4.04
CA LYS A 364 -2.63 -13.97 -5.17
C LYS A 364 -2.17 -12.51 -5.07
N PHE A 365 -2.97 -11.68 -4.40
CA PHE A 365 -2.79 -10.23 -4.40
C PHE A 365 -2.63 -9.69 -2.99
N VAL A 366 -1.97 -8.54 -2.91
CA VAL A 366 -1.76 -7.79 -1.67
C VAL A 366 -2.18 -6.33 -1.85
N TYR A 367 -2.63 -5.71 -0.76
CA TYR A 367 -2.83 -4.27 -0.64
C TYR A 367 -1.94 -3.74 0.49
N PRO A 368 -0.62 -3.59 0.25
CA PRO A 368 0.36 -3.30 1.29
C PRO A 368 0.24 -1.86 1.80
N TRP A 369 0.70 -1.68 3.04
CA TRP A 369 0.88 -0.38 3.68
C TRP A 369 2.36 -0.04 3.60
N VAL A 370 2.72 0.97 2.81
CA VAL A 370 4.11 1.24 2.43
C VAL A 370 4.56 2.64 2.82
N SER A 371 5.85 2.80 3.12
CA SER A 371 6.46 4.10 3.42
C SER A 371 7.93 4.14 2.99
N ALA A 372 8.34 5.30 2.46
CA ALA A 372 9.73 5.65 2.18
C ALA A 372 10.49 6.10 3.44
N GLY A 373 9.85 6.07 4.61
CA GLY A 373 10.32 6.70 5.84
C GLY A 373 9.63 8.03 6.09
N TRP A 374 9.84 8.62 7.26
CA TRP A 374 9.21 9.88 7.65
C TRP A 374 10.15 10.75 8.49
N GLU A 375 10.07 12.06 8.28
CA GLU A 375 10.65 13.04 9.19
C GLU A 375 9.82 13.11 10.47
N GLY A 376 10.47 13.13 11.63
CA GLY A 376 9.79 13.43 12.90
C GLY A 376 10.47 12.85 14.13
N TRP A 377 11.25 11.76 13.97
CA TRP A 377 12.05 11.18 15.04
C TRP A 377 13.52 11.26 14.65
N ASP A 378 14.36 11.79 15.54
CA ASP A 378 15.78 12.01 15.27
C ASP A 378 16.47 10.71 14.80
N GLY A 379 17.16 10.78 13.67
CA GLY A 379 17.95 9.67 13.12
C GLY A 379 17.17 8.63 12.32
N GLN A 380 15.86 8.76 12.11
CA GLN A 380 15.12 7.87 11.21
C GLN A 380 15.55 8.11 9.75
N PRO A 381 16.05 7.09 9.03
CA PRO A 381 16.50 7.26 7.66
C PRO A 381 15.32 7.30 6.69
N ILE A 382 15.50 8.03 5.60
CA ILE A 382 14.51 8.22 4.54
C ILE A 382 15.11 7.70 3.24
N SER A 383 14.31 6.98 2.46
CA SER A 383 14.72 6.47 1.17
C SER A 383 14.84 7.59 0.15
N ASP A 384 15.82 7.45 -0.73
CA ASP A 384 15.83 8.20 -1.99
C ASP A 384 14.54 7.89 -2.81
N PRO A 385 13.95 8.88 -3.49
CA PRO A 385 12.71 8.67 -4.25
C PRO A 385 12.84 7.63 -5.37
N ASP A 386 13.99 7.58 -6.05
CA ASP A 386 14.23 6.61 -7.11
C ASP A 386 14.23 5.18 -6.57
N ARG A 387 14.98 4.90 -5.50
CA ARG A 387 15.01 3.55 -4.91
C ARG A 387 13.66 3.13 -4.36
N PHE A 388 12.88 4.06 -3.79
CA PHE A 388 11.52 3.76 -3.37
C PHE A 388 10.61 3.42 -4.57
N LEU A 389 10.73 4.14 -5.69
CA LEU A 389 10.02 3.79 -6.92
C LEU A 389 10.42 2.40 -7.46
N GLY A 390 11.71 2.06 -7.41
CA GLY A 390 12.21 0.73 -7.77
C GLY A 390 11.60 -0.38 -6.92
N MET A 391 11.58 -0.19 -5.60
CA MET A 391 10.89 -1.09 -4.67
C MET A 391 9.40 -1.22 -5.01
N MET A 392 8.70 -0.11 -5.28
CA MET A 392 7.28 -0.17 -5.61
C MET A 392 7.03 -0.99 -6.88
N LYS A 393 7.87 -0.87 -7.91
CA LYS A 393 7.77 -1.69 -9.13
C LYS A 393 7.95 -3.18 -8.82
N GLU A 394 8.91 -3.54 -7.96
CA GLU A 394 9.07 -4.92 -7.49
C GLU A 394 7.82 -5.41 -6.75
N TYR A 395 7.20 -4.57 -5.91
CA TYR A 395 5.97 -4.90 -5.18
C TYR A 395 4.77 -5.16 -6.10
N TYR A 396 4.57 -4.34 -7.12
CA TYR A 396 3.53 -4.60 -8.11
C TYR A 396 3.82 -5.90 -8.87
N THR A 397 5.06 -6.13 -9.29
CA THR A 397 5.45 -7.43 -9.90
C THR A 397 5.24 -8.59 -8.93
N ALA A 398 5.45 -8.41 -7.63
CA ALA A 398 5.19 -9.44 -6.62
C ALA A 398 3.69 -9.66 -6.36
N GLY A 399 2.81 -8.69 -6.63
CA GLY A 399 1.35 -8.88 -6.59
C GLY A 399 0.55 -7.75 -5.93
N ALA A 400 1.14 -6.59 -5.70
CA ALA A 400 0.38 -5.42 -5.29
C ALA A 400 -0.61 -5.00 -6.39
N ILE A 401 -1.84 -4.67 -5.99
CA ILE A 401 -2.92 -4.18 -6.88
C ILE A 401 -3.40 -2.79 -6.49
N GLY A 402 -2.64 -2.13 -5.62
CA GLY A 402 -2.90 -0.87 -4.93
C GLY A 402 -2.05 -0.84 -3.66
N SER A 403 -2.08 0.24 -2.90
CA SER A 403 -1.37 0.33 -1.61
C SER A 403 -1.87 1.50 -0.77
N ALA A 404 -1.73 1.40 0.55
CA ALA A 404 -1.86 2.52 1.47
C ALA A 404 -0.50 3.20 1.69
N SER A 405 -0.44 4.52 1.54
CA SER A 405 0.72 5.36 1.85
C SER A 405 0.78 5.64 3.35
N GLY A 406 1.76 5.09 4.08
CA GLY A 406 1.99 5.36 5.49
C GLY A 406 2.75 6.66 5.77
N TYR A 407 2.24 7.48 6.69
CA TYR A 407 2.97 8.58 7.34
C TYR A 407 2.34 8.89 8.71
N PHE A 408 3.02 8.50 9.79
CA PHE A 408 2.40 8.40 11.12
C PHE A 408 2.78 9.53 12.08
N VAL A 409 3.35 10.62 11.57
CA VAL A 409 3.71 11.79 12.38
C VAL A 409 2.58 12.81 12.32
N CYS A 410 1.81 12.92 13.40
CA CYS A 410 0.61 13.77 13.48
C CYS A 410 0.85 15.14 14.13
N SER A 411 2.09 15.64 14.13
CA SER A 411 2.45 16.88 14.81
C SER A 411 3.75 17.49 14.28
N GLY A 412 3.98 18.77 14.58
CA GLY A 412 5.23 19.46 14.25
C GLY A 412 5.20 20.18 12.89
N PRO A 413 6.28 20.92 12.55
CA PRO A 413 6.25 21.87 11.44
C PRO A 413 5.97 21.25 10.07
N ILE A 414 6.55 20.08 9.78
CA ILE A 414 6.34 19.39 8.50
C ILE A 414 4.90 18.90 8.38
N TRP A 415 4.36 18.30 9.45
CA TRP A 415 2.96 17.88 9.49
C TRP A 415 2.01 19.07 9.30
N GLU A 416 2.25 20.18 10.01
CA GLU A 416 1.44 21.40 9.84
C GLU A 416 1.50 21.94 8.41
N ALA A 417 2.68 21.91 7.79
CA ALA A 417 2.83 22.35 6.41
C ALA A 417 2.08 21.43 5.43
N LEU A 418 2.16 20.12 5.61
CA LEU A 418 1.40 19.14 4.83
C LEU A 418 -0.11 19.32 5.01
N ARG A 419 -0.57 19.53 6.26
CA ARG A 419 -1.98 19.64 6.62
C ARG A 419 -2.61 20.95 6.18
N TYR A 420 -1.93 22.07 6.38
CA TYR A 420 -2.45 23.42 6.13
C TYR A 420 -1.84 24.10 4.91
N ASN A 421 -1.13 23.33 4.07
CA ASN A 421 -0.45 23.80 2.86
C ASN A 421 0.47 25.02 3.10
N LYS A 422 1.21 25.03 4.22
CA LYS A 422 2.15 26.11 4.55
C LYS A 422 3.44 26.00 3.74
N PRO A 423 4.20 27.09 3.54
CA PRO A 423 5.49 27.05 2.86
C PRO A 423 6.49 26.06 3.49
N VAL A 424 7.18 25.30 2.64
CA VAL A 424 8.25 24.33 2.99
C VAL A 424 9.58 24.66 2.31
N GLY A 425 9.60 25.72 1.49
CA GLY A 425 10.77 26.16 0.76
C GLY A 425 11.10 25.27 -0.43
N THR A 426 12.39 25.17 -0.76
CA THR A 426 12.86 24.51 -2.00
C THR A 426 13.03 23.01 -1.90
N LYS A 427 13.04 22.44 -0.68
CA LYS A 427 13.14 21.00 -0.48
C LYS A 427 11.75 20.37 -0.52
N THR A 428 11.55 19.43 -1.43
CA THR A 428 10.31 18.65 -1.49
C THR A 428 10.14 17.82 -0.21
N PRO A 429 8.99 17.89 0.47
CA PRO A 429 8.71 17.05 1.63
C PRO A 429 8.72 15.55 1.28
N THR A 430 9.21 14.69 2.17
CA THR A 430 9.30 13.25 1.91
C THR A 430 7.96 12.62 1.59
N VAL A 431 6.89 13.03 2.29
CA VAL A 431 5.52 12.55 2.00
C VAL A 431 5.11 12.85 0.56
N ILE A 432 5.45 14.04 0.03
CA ILE A 432 5.11 14.42 -1.35
C ILE A 432 5.88 13.55 -2.35
N ASN A 433 7.18 13.30 -2.12
CA ASN A 433 7.95 12.36 -2.93
C ASN A 433 7.36 10.96 -2.87
N GLN A 434 7.04 10.45 -1.68
CA GLN A 434 6.48 9.11 -1.47
C GLN A 434 5.18 8.91 -2.26
N VAL A 435 4.21 9.81 -2.10
CA VAL A 435 2.90 9.66 -2.76
C VAL A 435 3.01 9.79 -4.27
N ALA A 436 3.91 10.65 -4.75
CA ALA A 436 4.17 10.79 -6.18
C ALA A 436 4.79 9.50 -6.75
N MET A 437 5.78 8.92 -6.09
CA MET A 437 6.43 7.68 -6.55
C MET A 437 5.47 6.48 -6.53
N GLN A 438 4.59 6.38 -5.53
CA GLN A 438 3.52 5.38 -5.53
C GLN A 438 2.57 5.57 -6.72
N GLY A 439 2.16 6.81 -7.00
CA GLY A 439 1.33 7.14 -8.16
C GLY A 439 1.99 6.78 -9.50
N GLN A 440 3.29 7.02 -9.64
CA GLN A 440 4.07 6.65 -10.84
C GLN A 440 4.08 5.13 -11.06
N ALA A 441 4.38 4.34 -10.03
CA ALA A 441 4.34 2.88 -10.11
C ALA A 441 2.92 2.39 -10.40
N HIS A 442 1.91 2.92 -9.71
CA HIS A 442 0.52 2.52 -9.88
C HIS A 442 0.03 2.75 -11.31
N ALA A 443 0.36 3.89 -11.90
CA ALA A 443 0.00 4.20 -13.27
C ALA A 443 0.71 3.30 -14.28
N LEU A 444 2.01 3.03 -14.11
CA LEU A 444 2.72 2.06 -14.95
C LEU A 444 2.02 0.70 -14.95
N PHE A 445 1.68 0.19 -13.77
CA PHE A 445 1.06 -1.12 -13.65
C PHE A 445 -0.42 -1.14 -14.03
N SER A 446 -1.08 0.02 -14.13
CA SER A 446 -2.41 0.09 -14.76
C SER A 446 -2.36 -0.34 -16.23
N HIS A 447 -1.23 -0.12 -16.92
CA HIS A 447 -1.01 -0.59 -18.29
C HIS A 447 -0.69 -2.08 -18.38
N LEU A 448 -0.09 -2.61 -17.31
CA LEU A 448 0.43 -3.98 -17.20
C LEU A 448 -0.49 -4.90 -16.38
N GLU A 449 -1.71 -4.45 -16.06
CA GLU A 449 -2.63 -5.16 -15.18
C GLU A 449 -2.94 -6.59 -15.67
N GLU A 450 -2.91 -6.83 -16.98
CA GLU A 450 -3.08 -8.18 -17.54
C GLU A 450 -2.07 -9.18 -16.96
N TYR A 451 -0.82 -8.76 -16.72
CA TYR A 451 0.22 -9.63 -16.15
C TYR A 451 -0.04 -9.90 -14.67
N LEU A 452 -0.60 -8.93 -13.95
CA LEU A 452 -0.98 -9.11 -12.55
C LEU A 452 -2.15 -10.09 -12.44
N ARG A 453 -3.22 -9.88 -13.20
CA ARG A 453 -4.46 -10.66 -13.14
C ARG A 453 -4.28 -12.07 -13.73
N ASN A 454 -3.69 -12.16 -14.91
CA ASN A 454 -3.63 -13.39 -15.70
C ASN A 454 -2.31 -14.13 -15.59
N GLY A 455 -1.24 -13.46 -15.14
CA GLY A 455 0.07 -14.07 -14.93
C GLY A 455 0.33 -14.51 -13.49
N ASP A 456 1.23 -15.47 -13.34
CA ASP A 456 1.66 -16.00 -12.05
C ASP A 456 3.07 -15.49 -11.74
N LEU A 457 3.29 -15.10 -10.48
CA LEU A 457 4.62 -14.79 -9.96
C LEU A 457 5.46 -16.06 -10.00
N LEU A 458 6.64 -15.98 -10.60
CA LEU A 458 7.52 -17.13 -10.70
C LEU A 458 8.31 -17.32 -9.40
N PRO A 459 8.50 -18.57 -8.94
CA PRO A 459 9.10 -18.86 -7.64
C PRO A 459 10.59 -18.52 -7.53
N GLY A 460 11.29 -18.45 -8.67
CA GLY A 460 12.75 -18.49 -8.68
C GLY A 460 13.29 -19.88 -8.30
N PRO A 461 14.61 -20.09 -8.43
CA PRO A 461 15.24 -21.39 -8.17
C PRO A 461 15.55 -21.63 -6.68
N ASN A 462 15.59 -20.57 -5.87
CA ASN A 462 16.06 -20.63 -4.48
C ASN A 462 14.89 -20.71 -3.49
N GLN A 463 15.15 -21.34 -2.33
CA GLN A 463 14.27 -21.23 -1.17
C GLN A 463 14.41 -19.84 -0.52
N HIS A 464 13.32 -19.33 0.04
CA HIS A 464 13.32 -18.07 0.78
C HIS A 464 14.22 -18.17 2.02
N PRO A 465 15.04 -17.15 2.35
CA PRO A 465 15.99 -17.21 3.48
C PRO A 465 15.39 -17.55 4.86
N TYR A 466 14.08 -17.31 5.05
CA TYR A 466 13.36 -17.57 6.31
C TYR A 466 12.65 -18.93 6.32
N SER A 467 12.71 -19.67 5.22
CA SER A 467 12.06 -20.97 5.05
C SER A 467 12.77 -22.08 5.81
N GLY A 468 11.99 -23.07 6.26
CA GLY A 468 12.52 -24.32 6.82
C GLY A 468 13.20 -24.18 8.19
N LYS A 469 12.97 -23.06 8.89
CA LYS A 469 13.50 -22.77 10.22
C LYS A 469 12.35 -22.66 11.21
N ALA A 470 12.54 -23.11 12.45
CA ALA A 470 11.54 -22.98 13.53
C ALA A 470 10.12 -23.43 13.12
N ASP A 471 10.03 -24.61 12.49
CA ASP A 471 8.81 -25.27 12.02
C ASP A 471 8.02 -24.53 10.92
N THR A 472 8.67 -23.66 10.14
CA THR A 472 8.02 -23.00 9.00
C THR A 472 8.05 -23.83 7.72
N LYS A 473 7.02 -23.65 6.90
CA LYS A 473 6.92 -24.23 5.55
C LYS A 473 8.13 -23.80 4.70
N SER A 474 8.61 -24.71 3.86
CA SER A 474 9.58 -24.36 2.82
C SER A 474 8.87 -23.56 1.72
N LEU A 475 9.30 -22.32 1.52
CA LEU A 475 8.74 -21.38 0.55
C LEU A 475 9.81 -20.95 -0.46
N PRO A 476 9.45 -20.71 -1.73
CA PRO A 476 10.37 -20.14 -2.72
C PRO A 476 10.71 -18.68 -2.39
N ALA A 477 11.89 -18.22 -2.83
CA ALA A 477 12.33 -16.85 -2.63
C ALA A 477 11.51 -15.81 -3.41
N MET A 478 10.78 -16.25 -4.45
CA MET A 478 9.99 -15.40 -5.35
C MET A 478 10.82 -14.37 -6.12
N GLU A 479 12.11 -14.65 -6.30
CA GLU A 479 13.06 -13.83 -7.03
C GLU A 479 14.14 -14.70 -7.69
N PHE A 480 14.82 -14.13 -8.68
CA PHE A 480 15.85 -14.81 -9.45
C PHE A 480 17.24 -14.31 -9.06
N PRO A 481 18.20 -15.22 -8.77
CA PRO A 481 19.57 -14.83 -8.51
C PRO A 481 20.19 -14.19 -9.75
N VAL A 482 20.88 -13.09 -9.53
CA VAL A 482 21.53 -12.30 -10.58
C VAL A 482 23.03 -12.59 -10.56
N GLU A 483 23.62 -12.88 -11.72
CA GLU A 483 25.02 -13.28 -11.84
C GLU A 483 25.95 -12.18 -11.31
N GLY A 484 26.73 -12.48 -10.27
CA GLY A 484 27.73 -11.56 -9.70
C GLY A 484 27.17 -10.42 -8.84
N GLU A 485 25.85 -10.32 -8.66
CA GLU A 485 25.19 -9.19 -8.00
C GLU A 485 24.91 -9.45 -6.52
N THR A 486 26.00 -9.66 -5.77
CA THR A 486 25.96 -9.89 -4.32
C THR A 486 27.06 -9.14 -3.59
N ALA A 487 26.81 -8.77 -2.34
CA ALA A 487 27.80 -8.25 -1.40
C ALA A 487 27.83 -9.09 -0.12
N GLN A 488 28.91 -8.98 0.66
CA GLN A 488 28.99 -9.56 2.00
C GLN A 488 28.62 -8.49 3.05
N ALA A 489 27.76 -8.85 4.00
CA ALA A 489 27.43 -8.04 5.16
C ALA A 489 27.71 -8.81 6.45
N SER A 490 28.08 -8.09 7.52
CA SER A 490 28.34 -8.70 8.82
C SER A 490 27.05 -9.22 9.44
N GLY A 491 26.99 -10.53 9.70
CA GLY A 491 25.96 -11.19 10.50
C GLY A 491 26.48 -11.65 11.85
N VAL A 492 25.57 -12.15 12.70
CA VAL A 492 25.88 -12.57 14.08
C VAL A 492 26.98 -13.65 14.16
N PHE A 493 26.98 -14.58 13.22
CA PHE A 493 27.89 -15.74 13.23
C PHE A 493 28.86 -15.75 12.04
N GLY A 494 29.00 -14.62 11.34
CA GLY A 494 29.85 -14.50 10.17
C GLY A 494 29.22 -13.69 9.03
N PRO A 495 29.90 -13.58 7.89
CA PRO A 495 29.42 -12.84 6.74
C PRO A 495 28.17 -13.51 6.14
N ILE A 496 27.20 -12.68 5.74
CA ILE A 496 25.97 -13.06 5.06
C ILE A 496 26.00 -12.44 3.67
N THR A 497 25.68 -13.25 2.67
CA THR A 497 25.55 -12.79 1.28
C THR A 497 24.21 -12.08 1.11
N ILE A 498 24.25 -10.85 0.63
CA ILE A 498 23.08 -10.00 0.35
C ILE A 498 23.05 -9.60 -1.13
N PRO A 499 21.86 -9.47 -1.75
CA PRO A 499 21.74 -9.06 -3.14
C PRO A 499 22.01 -7.56 -3.32
N THR A 500 22.71 -7.20 -4.40
CA THR A 500 22.93 -5.81 -4.85
C THR A 500 22.07 -5.40 -6.03
N ALA A 501 21.49 -6.38 -6.73
CA ALA A 501 20.39 -6.21 -7.67
C ALA A 501 19.33 -7.30 -7.43
N ARG A 502 18.07 -6.99 -7.74
CA ARG A 502 16.90 -7.87 -7.56
C ARG A 502 16.19 -8.06 -8.89
N VAL A 503 15.68 -9.27 -9.15
CA VAL A 503 14.88 -9.55 -10.33
C VAL A 503 13.68 -10.42 -9.96
N LEU A 504 12.48 -9.89 -10.22
CA LEU A 504 11.23 -10.64 -10.13
C LEU A 504 10.65 -10.83 -11.54
N ALA A 505 9.87 -11.89 -11.72
CA ALA A 505 9.19 -12.13 -12.98
C ALA A 505 7.81 -12.74 -12.79
N ARG A 506 6.86 -12.30 -13.62
CA ARG A 506 5.56 -12.97 -13.84
C ARG A 506 5.51 -13.56 -15.23
N LYS A 507 4.81 -14.68 -15.37
CA LYS A 507 4.51 -15.30 -16.66
C LYS A 507 3.01 -15.35 -16.89
N ILE A 508 2.54 -14.89 -18.05
CA ILE A 508 1.13 -15.06 -18.42
C ILE A 508 0.84 -16.56 -18.59
N ARG A 509 -0.25 -17.03 -17.97
CA ARG A 509 -0.66 -18.43 -18.06
C ARG A 509 -0.88 -18.82 -19.52
N ASN A 510 -0.29 -19.95 -19.91
CA ASN A 510 -0.40 -20.52 -21.27
C ASN A 510 0.19 -19.65 -22.40
N GLU A 511 0.96 -18.61 -22.10
CA GLU A 511 1.59 -17.75 -23.11
C GLU A 511 3.12 -17.69 -22.93
N ASN A 512 3.83 -17.45 -24.03
CA ASN A 512 5.27 -17.13 -24.00
C ASN A 512 5.46 -15.61 -23.85
N ARG A 513 4.89 -15.06 -22.77
CA ARG A 513 4.96 -13.65 -22.41
C ARG A 513 5.26 -13.51 -20.91
N TRP A 514 6.26 -12.69 -20.60
CA TRP A 514 6.70 -12.44 -19.24
C TRP A 514 6.73 -10.94 -18.96
N LEU A 515 6.44 -10.60 -17.72
CA LEU A 515 6.75 -9.31 -17.12
C LEU A 515 7.98 -9.52 -16.23
N VAL A 516 9.02 -8.72 -16.41
CA VAL A 516 10.26 -8.84 -15.64
C VAL A 516 10.60 -7.47 -15.06
N THR A 517 10.82 -7.41 -13.76
CA THR A 517 11.33 -6.21 -13.08
C THR A 517 12.76 -6.46 -12.64
N ALA A 518 13.64 -5.49 -12.92
CA ALA A 518 15.04 -5.52 -12.54
C ALA A 518 15.40 -4.24 -11.78
N TRP A 519 15.84 -4.38 -10.53
CA TRP A 519 16.09 -3.28 -9.63
C TRP A 519 17.52 -3.29 -9.08
N ALA A 520 18.23 -2.17 -9.26
CA ALA A 520 19.49 -1.94 -8.58
C ALA A 520 19.21 -1.41 -7.16
N ASN A 521 18.92 -2.32 -6.22
CA ASN A 521 18.61 -1.95 -4.84
C ASN A 521 19.81 -1.32 -4.11
N VAL A 522 21.03 -1.58 -4.59
CA VAL A 522 22.29 -0.95 -4.17
C VAL A 522 23.05 -0.42 -5.39
N GLY A 523 23.76 0.70 -5.20
CA GLY A 523 24.66 1.28 -6.19
C GLY A 523 23.93 2.04 -7.31
N GLU A 524 24.62 2.15 -8.45
CA GLU A 524 24.17 2.85 -9.65
C GLU A 524 23.50 1.92 -10.67
N ASP A 525 22.82 2.50 -11.65
CA ASP A 525 22.24 1.79 -12.78
C ASP A 525 23.33 0.97 -13.53
N ARG A 526 23.04 -0.30 -13.83
CA ARG A 526 23.98 -1.22 -14.48
C ARG A 526 23.29 -2.34 -15.24
N ASP A 527 24.04 -2.97 -16.14
CA ASP A 527 23.56 -4.15 -16.85
C ASP A 527 23.83 -5.38 -15.99
N ILE A 528 22.83 -6.26 -15.90
CA ILE A 528 22.86 -7.46 -15.09
C ILE A 528 22.48 -8.67 -15.94
N ARG A 529 22.90 -9.86 -15.53
CA ARG A 529 22.60 -11.12 -16.20
C ARG A 529 21.79 -12.04 -15.31
N VAL A 530 20.72 -12.63 -15.84
CA VAL A 530 19.79 -13.44 -15.06
C VAL A 530 19.16 -14.55 -15.91
N ASN A 531 18.90 -15.71 -15.30
CA ASN A 531 18.17 -16.82 -15.90
C ASN A 531 16.80 -16.94 -15.23
N ILE A 532 15.72 -16.74 -16.00
CA ILE A 532 14.34 -16.65 -15.48
C ILE A 532 13.50 -17.87 -15.85
N ASP A 533 13.55 -18.25 -17.13
CA ASP A 533 12.80 -19.38 -17.69
C ASP A 533 13.71 -20.02 -18.74
N ASN A 534 13.79 -21.35 -18.77
CA ASN A 534 14.66 -22.08 -19.69
C ASN A 534 14.42 -21.69 -21.16
N LYS A 535 13.21 -21.24 -21.53
CA LYS A 535 12.90 -20.77 -22.88
C LYS A 535 13.55 -19.43 -23.24
N LEU A 536 13.92 -18.63 -22.25
CA LEU A 536 14.50 -17.30 -22.43
C LEU A 536 16.03 -17.35 -22.51
N GLY A 537 16.65 -18.43 -22.01
CA GLY A 537 18.09 -18.46 -21.77
C GLY A 537 18.50 -17.36 -20.77
N THR A 538 19.78 -16.97 -20.82
CA THR A 538 20.28 -15.85 -20.03
C THR A 538 19.89 -14.52 -20.66
N LEU A 539 19.23 -13.67 -19.88
CA LEU A 539 18.88 -12.32 -20.29
C LEU A 539 19.89 -11.32 -19.74
N THR A 540 20.23 -10.31 -20.56
CA THR A 540 20.89 -9.10 -20.09
C THR A 540 19.84 -8.00 -19.91
N LEU A 541 19.70 -7.49 -18.69
CA LEU A 541 18.73 -6.46 -18.32
C LEU A 541 19.47 -5.22 -17.77
N ARG A 542 18.96 -4.02 -18.05
CA ARG A 542 19.43 -2.80 -17.38
C ARG A 542 18.70 -2.66 -16.04
N ALA A 543 19.35 -3.00 -14.93
CA ALA A 543 18.83 -2.69 -13.60
C ALA A 543 19.08 -1.21 -13.28
N ARG A 544 18.03 -0.48 -12.87
CA ARG A 544 18.12 0.93 -12.49
C ARG A 544 17.76 1.13 -11.01
N LYS A 545 18.22 2.22 -10.38
CA LYS A 545 17.81 2.62 -9.02
C LYS A 545 16.29 2.72 -8.90
N ALA A 546 15.69 3.35 -9.91
CA ALA A 546 14.25 3.48 -10.08
C ALA A 546 13.52 2.22 -10.53
N GLY A 547 14.23 1.09 -10.68
CA GLY A 547 13.71 -0.13 -11.27
C GLY A 547 13.48 -0.02 -12.78
N SER A 548 13.58 -1.15 -13.47
CA SER A 548 13.27 -1.30 -14.89
C SER A 548 12.23 -2.38 -15.07
N VAL A 549 11.24 -2.11 -15.92
CA VAL A 549 10.15 -3.03 -16.20
C VAL A 549 10.18 -3.42 -17.67
N TYR A 550 10.32 -4.71 -17.92
CA TYR A 550 10.39 -5.31 -19.24
C TYR A 550 9.17 -6.16 -19.51
N VAL A 551 8.64 -6.07 -20.73
CA VAL A 551 7.90 -7.18 -21.32
C VAL A 551 8.87 -8.01 -22.15
N VAL A 552 8.88 -9.31 -21.90
CA VAL A 552 9.67 -10.27 -22.66
C VAL A 552 8.72 -11.18 -23.43
N THR A 553 8.98 -11.36 -24.72
CA THR A 553 8.21 -12.24 -25.61
C THR A 553 9.16 -13.15 -26.39
N ILE A 554 8.67 -14.25 -26.97
CA ILE A 554 9.44 -15.04 -27.93
C ILE A 554 9.05 -14.64 -29.35
N VAL A 555 10.03 -14.21 -30.16
CA VAL A 555 9.87 -13.91 -31.59
C VAL A 555 10.94 -14.68 -32.36
N GLY A 556 10.53 -15.51 -33.33
CA GLY A 556 11.48 -16.32 -34.11
C GLY A 556 12.30 -17.30 -33.26
N GLY A 557 11.74 -17.78 -32.14
CA GLY A 557 12.42 -18.67 -31.19
C GLY A 557 13.42 -17.97 -30.25
N GLN A 558 13.56 -16.64 -30.32
CA GLN A 558 14.48 -15.86 -29.50
C GLN A 558 13.72 -14.90 -28.57
N PRO A 559 14.27 -14.59 -27.38
CA PRO A 559 13.69 -13.59 -26.49
C PRO A 559 13.81 -12.19 -27.08
N LYS A 560 12.67 -11.49 -27.19
CA LYS A 560 12.59 -10.06 -27.47
C LYS A 560 12.21 -9.33 -26.19
N LEU A 561 13.12 -8.47 -25.73
CA LEU A 561 12.94 -7.64 -24.55
C LEU A 561 12.43 -6.26 -24.98
N THR A 562 11.45 -5.73 -24.27
CA THR A 562 10.94 -4.36 -24.48
C THR A 562 10.89 -3.66 -23.14
N LEU A 563 11.77 -2.66 -22.95
CA LEU A 563 11.74 -1.79 -21.78
C LEU A 563 10.50 -0.89 -21.87
N ILE A 564 9.60 -1.04 -20.91
CA ILE A 564 8.30 -0.38 -20.89
C ILE A 564 8.45 1.03 -20.31
N ASP A 565 9.16 1.15 -19.21
CA ASP A 565 9.41 2.41 -18.51
C ASP A 565 10.70 3.10 -18.99
N VAL A 566 10.73 3.52 -20.26
CA VAL A 566 11.92 4.14 -20.88
C VAL A 566 12.46 5.30 -20.05
N ASP A 567 11.58 6.16 -19.54
CA ASP A 567 11.91 7.10 -18.47
C ASP A 567 11.66 6.41 -17.12
N ALA A 568 12.71 6.21 -16.33
CA ALA A 568 12.63 5.44 -15.10
C ALA A 568 11.76 6.10 -14.02
N MET A 569 11.80 7.44 -13.94
CA MET A 569 11.14 8.26 -12.92
C MET A 569 9.77 8.78 -13.36
N ASN A 570 9.51 8.78 -14.67
CA ASN A 570 8.19 9.05 -15.25
C ASN A 570 7.80 7.90 -16.22
N PRO A 571 7.54 6.70 -15.68
CA PRO A 571 7.40 5.46 -16.45
C PRO A 571 6.31 5.49 -17.53
N THR A 572 5.30 6.35 -17.39
CA THR A 572 4.19 6.44 -18.34
C THR A 572 4.38 7.49 -19.44
N SER A 573 5.42 8.33 -19.36
CA SER A 573 5.65 9.45 -20.29
C SER A 573 5.76 9.07 -21.76
N ARG A 574 6.20 7.85 -22.05
CA ARG A 574 6.47 7.36 -23.41
C ARG A 574 5.71 6.09 -23.76
N LEU A 575 4.75 5.69 -22.92
CA LEU A 575 3.87 4.56 -23.24
C LEU A 575 2.84 4.90 -24.31
N PHE A 576 2.72 6.19 -24.67
CA PHE A 576 1.90 6.68 -25.76
C PHE A 576 2.64 7.79 -26.53
N PRO A 577 2.70 7.72 -27.87
CA PRO A 577 2.93 8.89 -28.71
C PRO A 577 1.72 9.84 -28.70
#